data_AF-A0A9W8MHC3-F1
#
_entry.id   AF-A0A9W8MHC3-F1
#
_cell.length_a   1.000
_cell.length_b   1.000
_cell.length_c   1.000
_cell.angle_alpha   90.00
_cell.angle_beta   90.00
_cell.angle_gamma   90.00
#
_symmetry.space_group_name_H-M   'P 1'
#
loop_
_entity.id
_entity.type
_entity.pdbx_description
1 polymer ?
#
loop_
_entity_poly.entity_id
_entity_poly.type
_entity_poly.pdbx_seq_one_letter_code
_entity_poly.pdbx_strand_id
1 'polypeptide(L)'
;MVTHEGRVSVREVLPDGLPSVLPNSRNCAQTSTVVSDVVAYYWYLTIGNTAYSGMVNIIFVLRIHALYSRSTKVLIGFTLLCLVELALEFYGTYYSGHEGSSNVFPSPIPGWPGCFTMIKNVHIGLFAWIPCIIVPTCFFIATMLKLRESVAVVNGGHATIGVLKDTKHISPVLLIFVRDGAFYYLLTTIITCVCTFLDSYKGKIYFTPSFPWFVAVYSLAGTHMILNLRRLGNPNAKRTQVFNAQSHSGGYESTNLKSMAFGKASQVHSIETYDMPSRYQSHDRTLV
;
A
#
# COMPACT_ATOMS: atom_id res chain seq x y z
N MET A 1 10.08 -11.55 -40.89
CA MET A 1 10.67 -12.32 -39.78
C MET A 1 9.65 -13.37 -39.42
N VAL A 2 9.90 -14.61 -39.83
CA VAL A 2 8.94 -15.72 -39.76
C VAL A 2 9.22 -16.50 -38.47
N THR A 3 8.28 -16.49 -37.52
CA THR A 3 8.35 -17.30 -36.31
C THR A 3 7.82 -18.71 -36.62
N HIS A 4 8.75 -19.66 -36.67
CA HIS A 4 8.45 -21.09 -36.74
C HIS A 4 7.86 -21.56 -35.39
N GLU A 5 6.60 -21.98 -35.40
CA GLU A 5 6.01 -22.83 -34.35
C GLU A 5 6.61 -24.24 -34.46
N GLY A 6 7.61 -24.54 -33.63
CA GLY A 6 8.11 -25.89 -33.43
C GLY A 6 7.24 -26.65 -32.45
N ARG A 7 6.30 -27.47 -32.96
CA ARG A 7 5.69 -28.55 -32.15
C ARG A 7 6.77 -29.57 -31.80
N VAL A 8 7.25 -29.52 -30.57
CA VAL A 8 8.08 -30.58 -30.00
C VAL A 8 7.18 -31.78 -29.72
N SER A 9 7.17 -32.73 -30.66
CA SER A 9 6.55 -34.05 -30.48
C SER A 9 7.42 -34.86 -29.51
N VAL A 10 7.03 -34.87 -28.23
CA VAL A 10 7.60 -35.78 -27.22
C VAL A 10 7.15 -37.20 -27.57
N ARG A 11 7.94 -37.92 -28.37
CA ARG A 11 7.87 -39.39 -28.43
C ARG A 11 8.61 -39.91 -27.20
N GLU A 12 7.86 -40.18 -26.14
CA GLU A 12 8.32 -41.05 -25.06
C GLU A 12 8.63 -42.43 -25.64
N VAL A 13 9.89 -42.85 -25.49
CA VAL A 13 10.29 -44.25 -25.63
C VAL A 13 9.83 -44.93 -24.34
N LEU A 14 8.61 -45.47 -24.37
CA LEU A 14 8.03 -46.21 -23.24
C LEU A 14 8.61 -47.63 -23.25
N PRO A 15 9.15 -48.15 -22.14
CA PRO A 15 9.59 -49.54 -22.04
C PRO A 15 8.40 -50.49 -22.15
N ASP A 16 8.51 -51.45 -23.08
CA ASP A 16 7.52 -52.49 -23.35
C ASP A 16 7.28 -53.35 -22.10
N GLY A 17 6.15 -53.15 -21.41
CA GLY A 17 5.78 -54.04 -20.28
C GLY A 17 4.73 -53.56 -19.29
N LEU A 18 4.22 -52.32 -19.35
CA LEU A 18 3.16 -51.88 -18.43
C LEU A 18 1.74 -52.19 -19.00
N PRO A 19 0.82 -52.75 -18.20
CA PRO A 19 -0.56 -52.99 -18.64
C PRO A 19 -1.23 -51.66 -19.02
N SER A 20 -1.80 -51.64 -20.22
CA SER A 20 -2.57 -50.53 -20.78
C SER A 20 -3.87 -50.32 -20.00
N VAL A 21 -3.78 -49.67 -18.84
CA VAL A 21 -4.94 -49.12 -18.15
C VAL A 21 -5.37 -47.88 -18.93
N LEU A 22 -6.31 -48.06 -19.86
CA LEU A 22 -6.95 -46.94 -20.55
C LEU A 22 -7.54 -46.00 -19.50
N PRO A 23 -7.16 -44.71 -19.48
CA PRO A 23 -7.72 -43.75 -18.53
C PRO A 23 -9.23 -43.64 -18.79
N ASN A 24 -10.00 -44.05 -17.79
CA ASN A 24 -11.46 -43.97 -17.79
C ASN A 24 -11.89 -42.52 -18.07
N SER A 25 -12.75 -42.28 -19.06
CA SER A 25 -13.17 -40.95 -19.54
C SER A 25 -13.66 -40.00 -18.43
N ARG A 26 -14.19 -40.55 -17.33
CA ARG A 26 -14.59 -39.76 -16.15
C ARG A 26 -13.42 -39.09 -15.43
N ASN A 27 -12.24 -39.70 -15.44
CA ASN A 27 -11.06 -39.16 -14.77
C ASN A 27 -10.53 -37.91 -15.50
N CYS A 28 -10.64 -37.85 -16.84
CA CYS A 28 -10.22 -36.67 -17.60
C CYS A 28 -11.10 -35.43 -17.35
N ALA A 29 -12.40 -35.62 -17.13
CA ALA A 29 -13.31 -34.53 -16.80
C ALA A 29 -13.00 -33.93 -15.41
N GLN A 30 -12.69 -34.79 -14.43
CA GLN A 30 -12.39 -34.37 -13.06
C GLN A 30 -11.02 -33.67 -12.94
N THR A 31 -10.03 -34.05 -13.76
CA THR A 31 -8.75 -33.34 -13.82
C THR A 31 -8.91 -31.94 -14.43
N SER A 32 -9.83 -31.76 -15.39
CA SER A 32 -10.03 -30.48 -16.08
C SER A 32 -10.64 -29.39 -15.17
N THR A 33 -11.55 -29.75 -14.27
CA THR A 33 -12.17 -28.79 -13.35
C THR A 33 -11.17 -28.28 -12.29
N VAL A 34 -10.36 -29.17 -11.73
CA VAL A 34 -9.37 -28.81 -10.69
C VAL A 34 -8.29 -27.87 -11.24
N VAL A 35 -7.85 -28.06 -12.48
CA VAL A 35 -6.87 -27.15 -13.12
C VAL A 35 -7.46 -25.75 -13.30
N SER A 36 -8.73 -25.64 -13.68
CA SER A 36 -9.41 -24.35 -13.83
C SER A 36 -9.48 -23.59 -12.50
N ASP A 37 -9.79 -24.28 -11.39
CA ASP A 37 -9.89 -23.66 -10.07
C ASP A 37 -8.53 -23.11 -9.58
N VAL A 38 -7.45 -23.88 -9.80
CA VAL A 38 -6.09 -23.48 -9.42
C VAL A 38 -5.62 -22.27 -10.21
N VAL A 39 -5.89 -22.24 -11.52
CA VAL A 39 -5.57 -21.09 -12.38
C VAL A 39 -6.36 -19.86 -11.95
N ALA A 40 -7.67 -19.99 -11.68
CA ALA A 40 -8.51 -18.89 -11.21
C ALA A 40 -8.02 -18.33 -9.86
N TYR A 41 -7.65 -19.21 -8.92
CA TYR A 41 -7.11 -18.80 -7.63
C TYR A 41 -5.78 -18.03 -7.76
N TYR A 42 -4.89 -18.47 -8.66
CA TYR A 42 -3.64 -17.77 -8.92
C TYR A 42 -3.84 -16.38 -9.55
N TRP A 43 -4.76 -16.26 -10.49
CA TRP A 43 -5.16 -14.96 -11.05
C TRP A 43 -5.75 -14.05 -9.97
N TYR A 44 -6.58 -14.58 -9.08
CA TYR A 44 -7.12 -13.82 -7.95
C TYR A 44 -6.01 -13.27 -7.05
N LEU A 45 -5.02 -14.10 -6.67
CA LEU A 45 -3.90 -13.67 -5.84
C LEU A 45 -3.03 -12.61 -6.52
N THR A 46 -2.70 -12.81 -7.80
CA THR A 46 -1.82 -11.90 -8.54
C THR A 46 -2.48 -10.56 -8.85
N ILE A 47 -3.75 -10.55 -9.25
CA ILE A 47 -4.54 -9.32 -9.43
C ILE A 47 -4.73 -8.61 -8.10
N GLY A 48 -5.01 -9.35 -7.03
CA GLY A 48 -5.15 -8.80 -5.68
C GLY A 48 -3.89 -8.07 -5.22
N ASN A 49 -2.70 -8.62 -5.52
CA ASN A 49 -1.42 -7.98 -5.22
C ASN A 49 -1.26 -6.64 -5.95
N THR A 50 -1.51 -6.61 -7.27
CA THR A 50 -1.42 -5.38 -8.06
C THR A 50 -2.43 -4.33 -7.60
N ALA A 51 -3.67 -4.75 -7.30
CA ALA A 51 -4.68 -3.84 -6.74
C ALA A 51 -4.22 -3.25 -5.40
N TYR A 52 -3.63 -4.07 -4.54
CA TYR A 52 -3.13 -3.63 -3.24
C TYR A 52 -1.98 -2.61 -3.36
N SER A 53 -0.99 -2.90 -4.22
CA SER A 53 0.11 -1.96 -4.51
C SER A 53 -0.42 -0.63 -5.05
N GLY A 54 -1.35 -0.68 -6.01
CA GLY A 54 -2.03 0.49 -6.55
C GLY A 54 -2.75 1.32 -5.48
N MET A 55 -3.44 0.66 -4.53
CA MET A 55 -4.06 1.36 -3.40
C MET A 55 -3.03 2.11 -2.55
N VAL A 56 -1.90 1.49 -2.21
CA VAL A 56 -0.84 2.13 -1.42
C VAL A 56 -0.27 3.35 -2.14
N ASN A 57 -0.02 3.21 -3.44
CA ASN A 57 0.48 4.29 -4.29
C ASN A 57 -0.50 5.48 -4.34
N ILE A 58 -1.80 5.21 -4.43
CA ILE A 58 -2.83 6.26 -4.33
C ILE A 58 -2.76 6.98 -2.98
N ILE A 59 -2.61 6.26 -1.85
CA ILE A 59 -2.51 6.88 -0.53
C ILE A 59 -1.24 7.74 -0.43
N PHE A 60 -0.11 7.33 -1.01
CA PHE A 60 1.11 8.16 -1.06
C PHE A 60 0.89 9.44 -1.86
N VAL A 61 0.26 9.36 -3.03
CA VAL A 61 -0.08 10.54 -3.84
C VAL A 61 -1.02 11.47 -3.09
N LEU A 62 -2.05 10.94 -2.41
CA LEU A 62 -2.96 11.74 -1.59
C LEU A 62 -2.22 12.45 -0.44
N ARG A 63 -1.28 11.76 0.21
CA ARG A 63 -0.45 12.34 1.28
C ARG A 63 0.42 13.48 0.76
N ILE A 64 1.04 13.30 -0.40
CA ILE A 64 1.86 14.33 -1.04
C ILE A 64 1.00 15.50 -1.50
N HIS A 65 -0.18 15.23 -2.06
CA HIS A 65 -1.13 16.25 -2.48
C HIS A 65 -1.53 17.16 -1.31
N ALA A 66 -1.88 16.56 -0.16
CA ALA A 66 -2.20 17.30 1.05
C ALA A 66 -1.02 18.15 1.56
N LEU A 67 0.22 17.66 1.39
CA LEU A 67 1.42 18.38 1.82
C LEU A 67 1.83 19.50 0.84
N TYR A 68 1.60 19.31 -0.45
CA TYR A 68 2.08 20.22 -1.48
C TYR A 68 1.09 21.30 -1.89
N SER A 69 -0.21 21.20 -1.56
CA SER A 69 -1.37 22.12 -1.61
C SER A 69 -1.34 23.39 -2.51
N ARG A 70 -0.41 23.50 -3.46
CA ARG A 70 -0.02 24.74 -4.14
C ARG A 70 0.77 24.49 -5.44
N SER A 71 1.49 23.37 -5.57
CA SER A 71 2.23 23.04 -6.81
C SER A 71 1.60 21.87 -7.57
N THR A 72 0.70 22.19 -8.51
CA THR A 72 0.06 21.20 -9.41
C THR A 72 1.08 20.50 -10.31
N LYS A 73 2.18 21.16 -10.68
CA LYS A 73 3.24 20.58 -11.53
C LYS A 73 3.90 19.36 -10.87
N VAL A 74 4.21 19.47 -9.58
CA VAL A 74 4.83 18.38 -8.82
C VAL A 74 3.85 17.21 -8.66
N LEU A 75 2.57 17.51 -8.43
CA LEU A 75 1.52 16.49 -8.35
C LEU A 75 1.42 15.70 -9.66
N ILE A 76 1.36 16.39 -10.81
CA ILE A 76 1.26 15.73 -12.13
C ILE A 76 2.45 14.79 -12.35
N GLY A 77 3.68 15.23 -12.04
CA GLY A 77 4.87 14.38 -12.18
C GLY A 77 4.79 13.11 -11.33
N PHE A 78 4.33 13.24 -10.08
CA PHE A 78 4.16 12.12 -9.16
C PHE A 78 3.01 11.18 -9.57
N THR A 79 1.90 11.71 -10.05
CA THR A 79 0.80 10.90 -10.59
C THR A 79 1.25 10.12 -11.82
N LEU A 80 2.01 10.75 -12.74
CA LEU A 80 2.57 10.05 -13.90
C LEU A 80 3.53 8.93 -13.47
N LEU A 81 4.36 9.18 -12.45
CA LEU A 81 5.27 8.17 -11.90
C LEU A 81 4.49 6.95 -11.37
N CYS A 82 3.40 7.17 -10.62
CA CYS A 82 2.50 6.09 -10.18
C CYS A 82 1.83 5.35 -11.34
N LEU A 83 1.41 6.06 -12.40
CA LEU A 83 0.78 5.41 -13.55
C LEU A 83 1.76 4.51 -14.31
N VAL A 84 3.02 4.95 -14.46
CA VAL A 84 4.09 4.14 -15.06
C VAL A 84 4.37 2.90 -14.20
N GLU A 85 4.48 3.06 -12.89
CA GLU A 85 4.66 1.94 -11.96
C GLU A 85 3.51 0.94 -12.06
N LEU A 86 2.26 1.41 -12.02
CA LEU A 86 1.07 0.55 -12.11
C LEU A 86 0.99 -0.17 -13.46
N ALA A 87 1.39 0.48 -14.55
CA ALA A 87 1.46 -0.16 -15.87
C ALA A 87 2.53 -1.27 -15.92
N LEU A 88 3.70 -1.03 -15.32
CA LEU A 88 4.78 -2.02 -15.24
C LEU A 88 4.41 -3.21 -14.34
N GLU A 89 3.77 -2.95 -13.20
CA GLU A 89 3.23 -4.00 -12.33
C GLU A 89 2.16 -4.82 -13.04
N PHE A 90 1.21 -4.17 -13.71
CA PHE A 90 0.16 -4.85 -14.45
C PHE A 90 0.74 -5.72 -15.57
N TYR A 91 1.73 -5.22 -16.30
CA TYR A 91 2.45 -5.97 -17.32
C TYR A 91 3.16 -7.19 -16.72
N GLY A 92 3.88 -7.00 -15.61
CA GLY A 92 4.58 -8.08 -14.90
C GLY A 92 3.64 -9.15 -14.36
N THR A 93 2.50 -8.75 -13.81
CA THR A 93 1.43 -9.63 -13.34
C THR A 93 0.78 -10.39 -14.49
N TYR A 94 0.43 -9.71 -15.58
CA TYR A 94 -0.16 -10.35 -16.75
C TYR A 94 0.78 -11.41 -17.36
N TYR A 95 2.06 -11.05 -17.54
CA TYR A 95 3.07 -11.97 -18.07
C TYR A 95 3.29 -13.17 -17.14
N SER A 96 3.43 -12.93 -15.83
CA SER A 96 3.59 -14.01 -14.84
C SER A 96 2.35 -14.90 -14.74
N GLY A 97 1.16 -14.30 -14.85
CA GLY A 97 -0.13 -14.98 -14.90
C GLY A 97 -0.24 -15.92 -16.09
N HIS A 98 0.09 -15.42 -17.28
CA HIS A 98 0.05 -16.18 -18.52
C HIS A 98 1.03 -17.38 -18.48
N GLU A 99 2.31 -17.13 -18.20
CA GLU A 99 3.33 -18.18 -18.11
C GLU A 99 3.08 -19.14 -16.94
N GLY A 100 2.54 -18.65 -15.82
CA GLY A 100 2.19 -19.49 -14.68
C GLY A 100 1.04 -20.44 -14.99
N SER A 101 0.04 -19.95 -15.73
CA SER A 101 -1.14 -20.74 -16.12
C SER A 101 -0.83 -21.83 -17.16
N SER A 102 0.15 -21.61 -18.04
CA SER A 102 0.54 -22.59 -19.06
C SER A 102 1.35 -23.76 -18.51
N ASN A 103 1.95 -23.61 -17.32
CA ASN A 103 2.85 -24.61 -16.73
C ASN A 103 2.26 -25.28 -15.48
N VAL A 104 0.94 -25.40 -15.35
CA VAL A 104 0.31 -26.10 -14.21
C VAL A 104 0.39 -27.60 -14.41
N PHE A 105 0.99 -28.33 -13.45
CA PHE A 105 0.92 -29.79 -13.44
C PHE A 105 -0.27 -30.27 -12.60
N PRO A 106 -1.09 -31.20 -13.13
CA PRO A 106 -2.13 -31.83 -12.33
C PRO A 106 -1.47 -32.63 -11.21
N SER A 107 -2.05 -32.54 -10.00
CA SER A 107 -1.60 -33.36 -8.87
C SER A 107 -1.76 -34.85 -9.22
N PRO A 108 -0.77 -35.71 -8.91
CA PRO A 108 -0.90 -37.15 -9.13
C PRO A 108 -1.98 -37.79 -8.24
N ILE A 109 -2.42 -37.09 -7.19
CA ILE A 109 -3.43 -37.57 -6.25
C ILE A 109 -4.78 -36.90 -6.57
N PRO A 110 -5.85 -37.68 -6.89
CA PRO A 110 -7.17 -37.12 -7.14
C PRO A 110 -7.71 -36.41 -5.88
N GLY A 111 -8.15 -35.16 -6.04
CA GLY A 111 -8.67 -34.32 -4.96
C GLY A 111 -7.66 -33.37 -4.32
N TRP A 112 -6.37 -33.43 -4.68
CA TRP A 112 -5.38 -32.46 -4.22
C TRP A 112 -5.18 -31.32 -5.23
N PRO A 113 -5.10 -30.06 -4.79
CA PRO A 113 -4.78 -28.95 -5.68
C PRO A 113 -3.41 -29.19 -6.33
N GLY A 114 -3.33 -28.95 -7.63
CA GLY A 114 -2.08 -29.09 -8.41
C GLY A 114 -0.95 -28.20 -7.88
N CYS A 115 0.29 -28.52 -8.25
CA CYS A 115 1.45 -27.71 -7.88
C CYS A 115 1.83 -26.78 -9.04
N PHE A 116 2.15 -25.53 -8.72
CA PHE A 116 2.73 -24.60 -9.69
C PHE A 116 4.18 -24.97 -9.96
N THR A 117 4.58 -24.89 -11.22
CA THR A 117 5.95 -25.16 -11.63
C THR A 117 6.79 -23.89 -11.62
N MET A 118 8.10 -24.09 -11.70
CA MET A 118 9.05 -23.00 -11.75
C MET A 118 8.86 -22.16 -13.02
N ILE A 119 8.64 -20.86 -12.82
CA ILE A 119 8.65 -19.88 -13.92
C ILE A 119 10.09 -19.75 -14.39
N LYS A 120 10.36 -20.12 -15.65
CA LYS A 120 11.71 -20.08 -16.24
C LYS A 120 12.31 -18.67 -16.30
N ASN A 121 11.46 -17.65 -16.45
CA ASN A 121 11.88 -16.27 -16.68
C ASN A 121 11.89 -15.43 -15.39
N VAL A 122 12.87 -15.65 -14.52
CA VAL A 122 13.03 -14.91 -13.25
C VAL A 122 13.30 -13.41 -13.48
N HIS A 123 14.00 -13.06 -14.56
CA HIS A 123 14.40 -11.68 -14.85
C HIS A 123 13.22 -10.71 -15.03
N ILE A 124 12.14 -11.15 -15.66
CA ILE A 124 10.97 -10.28 -15.91
C ILE A 124 10.27 -9.92 -14.60
N GLY A 125 10.18 -10.87 -13.66
CA GLY A 125 9.67 -10.59 -12.32
C GLY A 125 10.54 -9.56 -11.58
N LEU A 126 11.86 -9.74 -11.62
CA LEU A 126 12.82 -8.80 -11.03
C LEU A 126 12.67 -7.37 -11.60
N PHE A 127 12.51 -7.23 -12.91
CA PHE A 127 12.29 -5.93 -13.54
C PHE A 127 10.99 -5.26 -13.08
N ALA A 128 9.94 -6.03 -12.76
CA ALA A 128 8.69 -5.48 -12.22
C ALA A 128 8.84 -5.01 -10.77
N TRP A 129 9.66 -5.69 -9.96
CA TRP A 129 9.87 -5.33 -8.55
C TRP A 129 10.73 -4.08 -8.34
N ILE A 130 11.65 -3.76 -9.27
CA ILE A 130 12.54 -2.59 -9.15
C ILE A 130 11.74 -1.27 -9.05
N PRO A 131 10.79 -0.96 -9.95
CA PRO A 131 9.90 0.20 -9.82
C PRO A 131 9.16 0.25 -8.49
N CYS A 132 8.65 -0.89 -7.99
CA CYS A 132 7.91 -0.99 -6.73
C CYS A 132 8.73 -0.57 -5.50
N ILE A 133 10.06 -0.58 -5.58
CA ILE A 133 10.93 -0.12 -4.49
C ILE A 133 11.32 1.34 -4.73
N ILE A 134 11.71 1.67 -5.96
CA ILE A 134 12.22 3.01 -6.30
C ILE A 134 11.14 4.07 -6.12
N VAL A 135 9.93 3.85 -6.64
CA VAL A 135 8.88 4.87 -6.66
C VAL A 135 8.39 5.22 -5.24
N PRO A 136 8.06 4.25 -4.36
CA PRO A 136 7.77 4.53 -2.95
C PRO A 136 8.94 5.19 -2.22
N THR A 137 10.20 4.86 -2.56
CA THR A 137 11.38 5.52 -1.99
C THR A 137 11.45 6.99 -2.38
N CYS A 138 11.24 7.31 -3.66
CA CYS A 138 11.18 8.69 -4.12
C CYS A 138 10.06 9.46 -3.41
N PHE A 139 8.88 8.87 -3.25
CA PHE A 139 7.76 9.48 -2.53
C PHE A 139 8.08 9.73 -1.06
N PHE A 140 8.70 8.75 -0.40
CA PHE A 140 9.09 8.87 1.00
C PHE A 140 10.13 9.99 1.19
N ILE A 141 11.17 10.02 0.36
CA ILE A 141 12.20 11.06 0.40
C ILE A 141 11.60 12.43 0.13
N ALA A 142 10.76 12.58 -0.90
CA ALA A 142 10.10 13.84 -1.21
C ALA A 142 9.21 14.33 -0.06
N THR A 143 8.49 13.42 0.59
CA THR A 143 7.69 13.72 1.78
C THR A 143 8.59 14.21 2.91
N MET A 144 9.72 13.54 3.18
CA MET A 144 10.66 13.95 4.23
C MET A 144 11.32 15.29 3.95
N LEU A 145 11.78 15.54 2.72
CA LEU A 145 12.37 16.82 2.32
C LEU A 145 11.36 17.95 2.49
N LYS A 146 10.11 17.74 2.07
CA LYS A 146 9.08 18.78 2.17
C LYS A 146 8.67 19.07 3.62
N LEU A 147 8.68 18.05 4.47
CA LEU A 147 8.48 18.21 5.90
C LEU A 147 9.62 19.02 6.53
N ARG A 148 10.87 18.75 6.14
CA ARG A 148 12.03 19.53 6.60
C ARG A 148 11.93 21.00 6.18
N GLU A 149 11.55 21.28 4.94
CA GLU A 149 11.31 22.65 4.47
C GLU A 149 10.20 23.34 5.26
N SER A 150 9.07 22.66 5.45
CA SER A 150 7.94 23.21 6.21
C SER A 150 8.33 23.57 7.63
N VAL A 151 9.18 22.76 8.27
CA VAL A 151 9.75 23.03 9.60
C VAL A 151 10.77 24.16 9.58
N ALA A 152 11.64 24.19 8.56
CA ALA A 152 12.68 25.21 8.42
C ALA A 152 12.11 26.63 8.29
N VAL A 153 11.01 26.77 7.52
CA VAL A 153 10.33 28.05 7.32
C VAL A 153 9.72 28.57 8.62
N VAL A 154 9.13 27.69 9.43
CA VAL A 154 8.55 28.07 10.73
C VAL A 154 9.63 28.51 11.72
N ASN A 155 10.82 27.91 11.66
CA ASN A 155 11.94 28.23 12.55
C ASN A 155 12.84 29.37 12.05
N GLY A 156 12.42 30.15 11.05
CA GLY A 156 13.19 31.33 10.60
C GLY A 156 14.42 31.02 9.75
N GLY A 157 14.44 29.89 9.03
CA GLY A 157 15.40 29.64 7.95
C GLY A 157 16.70 28.90 8.32
N HIS A 158 16.97 28.66 9.61
CA HIS A 158 18.11 27.84 10.05
C HIS A 158 17.68 26.41 10.39
N ALA A 159 17.69 25.55 9.37
CA ALA A 159 17.39 24.11 9.50
C ALA A 159 18.62 23.31 9.97
N THR A 160 19.17 23.62 11.13
CA THR A 160 20.25 22.81 11.71
C THR A 160 19.63 21.57 12.37
N ILE A 161 20.18 20.37 12.14
CA ILE A 161 19.69 19.10 12.73
C ILE A 161 19.59 19.18 14.27
N GLY A 162 20.43 20.00 14.92
CA GLY A 162 20.35 20.28 16.35
C GLY A 162 19.09 21.03 16.81
N VAL A 163 18.48 21.86 15.96
CA VAL A 163 17.26 22.63 16.27
C VAL A 163 16.03 21.71 16.37
N LEU A 164 16.07 20.53 15.74
CA LEU A 164 15.03 19.52 15.90
C LEU A 164 14.93 18.98 17.34
N LYS A 165 15.98 19.19 18.15
CA LYS A 165 16.02 18.81 19.56
C LYS A 165 15.36 19.86 20.47
N ASP A 166 15.37 21.14 20.06
CA ASP A 166 14.83 22.28 20.82
C ASP A 166 13.43 22.72 20.37
N THR A 167 12.81 21.97 19.47
CA THR A 167 11.49 22.32 18.92
C THR A 167 10.33 22.05 19.88
N LYS A 168 10.20 22.90 20.90
CA LYS A 168 8.98 23.03 21.73
C LYS A 168 7.77 23.56 20.94
N HIS A 169 7.99 24.19 19.77
CA HIS A 169 6.93 24.80 18.95
C HIS A 169 6.49 23.99 17.72
N ILE A 170 7.19 22.92 17.35
CA ILE A 170 6.66 22.00 16.34
C ILE A 170 5.52 21.23 16.97
N SER A 171 4.38 21.13 16.29
CA SER A 171 3.28 20.30 16.73
C SER A 171 3.81 18.87 16.97
N PRO A 172 3.86 18.37 18.22
CA PRO A 172 4.41 17.05 18.53
C PRO A 172 3.68 15.94 17.76
N VAL A 173 2.44 16.21 17.34
CA VAL A 173 1.61 15.36 16.47
C VAL A 173 2.29 15.07 15.13
N LEU A 174 2.87 16.09 14.47
CA LEU A 174 3.50 15.92 13.17
C LEU A 174 4.75 15.03 13.29
N LEU A 175 5.52 15.22 14.36
CA LEU A 175 6.74 14.44 14.60
C LEU A 175 6.41 12.96 14.86
N ILE A 176 5.39 12.69 15.69
CA ILE A 176 4.91 11.32 15.92
C ILE A 176 4.40 10.70 14.61
N PHE A 177 3.63 11.45 13.81
CA PHE A 177 3.14 10.98 12.51
C PHE A 177 4.27 10.64 11.53
N VAL A 178 5.32 11.45 11.48
CA VAL A 178 6.48 11.23 10.62
C VAL A 178 7.27 10.02 11.09
N ARG A 179 7.52 9.91 12.41
CA ARG A 179 8.23 8.78 13.00
C ARG A 179 7.50 7.47 12.73
N ASP A 180 6.20 7.44 12.97
CA ASP A 180 5.38 6.25 12.75
C ASP A 180 5.32 5.92 11.25
N GLY A 181 5.08 6.93 10.40
CA GLY A 181 5.06 6.73 8.95
C GLY A 181 6.39 6.25 8.36
N ALA A 182 7.52 6.71 8.89
CA ALA A 182 8.85 6.24 8.49
C ALA A 182 9.11 4.81 8.94
N PHE A 183 8.68 4.44 10.15
CA PHE A 183 8.80 3.08 10.65
C PHE A 183 8.03 2.08 9.77
N TYR A 184 6.75 2.36 9.46
CA TYR A 184 5.97 1.50 8.58
C TYR A 184 6.50 1.45 7.15
N TYR A 185 7.05 2.57 6.64
CA TYR A 185 7.72 2.61 5.35
C TYR A 185 8.96 1.70 5.31
N LEU A 186 9.81 1.76 6.33
CA LEU A 186 10.99 0.90 6.45
C LEU A 186 10.59 -0.58 6.55
N LEU A 187 9.59 -0.90 7.36
CA LEU A 187 9.07 -2.26 7.49
C LEU A 187 8.56 -2.80 6.14
N THR A 188 7.81 -1.99 5.41
CA THR A 188 7.28 -2.30 4.07
C THR A 188 8.41 -2.49 3.04
N THR A 189 9.45 -1.66 3.12
CA THR A 189 10.62 -1.77 2.25
C THR A 189 11.40 -3.05 2.54
N ILE A 190 11.63 -3.38 3.83
CA ILE A 190 12.35 -4.59 4.24
C ILE A 190 11.60 -5.84 3.77
N ILE A 191 10.28 -5.93 4.02
CA ILE A 191 9.52 -7.11 3.58
C ILE A 191 9.52 -7.23 2.05
N THR A 192 9.42 -6.12 1.32
CA THR A 192 9.47 -6.12 -0.15
C THR A 192 10.83 -6.59 -0.67
N CYS A 193 11.92 -6.14 -0.07
CA CYS A 193 13.27 -6.61 -0.40
C CYS A 193 13.43 -8.11 -0.10
N VAL A 194 12.93 -8.59 1.03
CA VAL A 194 12.95 -10.02 1.39
C VAL A 194 12.14 -10.84 0.39
N CYS A 195 10.92 -10.42 0.05
CA CYS A 195 10.08 -11.09 -0.96
C CYS A 195 10.76 -11.09 -2.34
N THR A 196 11.33 -9.96 -2.77
CA THR A 196 12.06 -9.87 -4.05
C THR A 196 13.27 -10.80 -4.08
N PHE A 197 14.00 -10.91 -2.97
CA PHE A 197 15.13 -11.83 -2.83
C PHE A 197 14.67 -13.30 -2.87
N LEU A 198 13.61 -13.64 -2.14
CA LEU A 198 13.03 -14.99 -2.14
C LEU A 198 12.48 -15.39 -3.51
N ASP A 199 11.88 -14.45 -4.25
CA ASP A 199 11.42 -14.66 -5.62
C ASP A 199 12.56 -14.94 -6.59
N SER A 200 13.70 -14.27 -6.37
CA SER A 200 14.90 -14.45 -7.17
C SER A 200 15.61 -15.77 -6.85
N TYR A 201 15.40 -16.30 -5.63
CA TYR A 201 16.07 -17.49 -5.15
C TYR A 201 15.35 -18.77 -5.60
N LYS A 202 16.05 -19.64 -6.34
CA LYS A 202 15.56 -20.95 -6.81
C LYS A 202 14.21 -20.92 -7.53
N GLY A 203 13.96 -19.93 -8.38
CA GLY A 203 12.82 -19.94 -9.32
C GLY A 203 11.45 -19.82 -8.65
N LYS A 204 11.29 -18.93 -7.66
CA LYS A 204 10.01 -18.56 -7.01
C LYS A 204 9.33 -19.64 -6.16
N ILE A 205 10.04 -20.70 -5.76
CA ILE A 205 9.48 -21.75 -4.88
C ILE A 205 8.99 -21.17 -3.53
N TYR A 206 9.63 -20.10 -3.06
CA TYR A 206 9.32 -19.48 -1.76
C TYR A 206 8.28 -18.36 -1.84
N PHE A 207 7.66 -18.11 -3.00
CA PHE A 207 6.66 -17.06 -3.15
C PHE A 207 5.44 -17.33 -2.25
N THR A 208 4.88 -18.54 -2.33
CA THR A 208 3.66 -18.94 -1.60
C THR A 208 3.71 -18.69 -0.09
N PRO A 209 4.76 -19.10 0.66
CA PRO A 209 4.82 -18.84 2.09
C PRO A 209 5.12 -17.38 2.45
N SER A 210 5.73 -16.60 1.55
CA SER A 210 6.07 -15.18 1.82
C SER A 210 4.89 -14.24 1.60
N PHE A 211 3.96 -14.61 0.72
CA PHE A 211 2.84 -13.77 0.32
C PHE A 211 1.91 -13.36 1.48
N PRO A 212 1.49 -14.25 2.40
CA PRO A 212 0.66 -13.86 3.53
C PRO A 212 1.33 -12.82 4.44
N TRP A 213 2.65 -12.92 4.62
CA TRP A 213 3.42 -11.95 5.41
C TRP A 213 3.46 -10.58 4.75
N PHE A 214 3.66 -10.55 3.44
CA PHE A 214 3.60 -9.33 2.65
C PHE A 214 2.24 -8.64 2.84
N VAL A 215 1.14 -9.36 2.62
CA VAL A 215 -0.23 -8.83 2.79
C VAL A 215 -0.48 -8.34 4.21
N ALA A 216 -0.03 -9.07 5.23
CA ALA A 216 -0.20 -8.69 6.64
C ALA A 216 0.52 -7.38 6.98
N VAL A 217 1.79 -7.25 6.58
CA VAL A 217 2.60 -6.03 6.83
C VAL A 217 2.00 -4.83 6.11
N TYR A 218 1.59 -5.03 4.87
CA TYR A 218 0.96 -3.99 4.06
C TYR A 218 -0.38 -3.54 4.66
N SER A 219 -1.22 -4.48 5.13
CA SER A 219 -2.49 -4.19 5.82
C SER A 219 -2.28 -3.37 7.10
N LEU A 220 -1.27 -3.73 7.89
CA LEU A 220 -0.88 -2.98 9.08
C LEU A 220 -0.44 -1.55 8.69
N ALA A 221 0.49 -1.43 7.75
CA ALA A 221 1.01 -0.14 7.30
C ALA A 221 -0.09 0.79 6.74
N GLY A 222 -0.97 0.26 5.89
CA GLY A 222 -2.10 1.00 5.31
C GLY A 222 -3.07 1.49 6.37
N THR A 223 -3.43 0.65 7.34
CA THR A 223 -4.33 1.03 8.44
C THR A 223 -3.74 2.16 9.29
N HIS A 224 -2.47 2.05 9.67
CA HIS A 224 -1.79 3.09 10.44
C HIS A 224 -1.68 4.41 9.67
N MET A 225 -1.43 4.35 8.37
CA MET A 225 -1.37 5.54 7.51
C MET A 225 -2.73 6.26 7.44
N ILE A 226 -3.82 5.53 7.27
CA ILE A 226 -5.18 6.10 7.20
C ILE A 226 -5.63 6.66 8.56
N LEU A 227 -5.39 5.94 9.66
CA LEU A 227 -5.78 6.39 11.00
C LEU A 227 -5.08 7.70 11.38
N ASN A 228 -3.83 7.85 10.97
CA ASN A 228 -3.08 9.07 11.23
C ASN A 228 -3.64 10.28 10.45
N LEU A 229 -4.11 10.08 9.22
CA LEU A 229 -4.79 11.14 8.45
C LEU A 229 -6.12 11.55 9.12
N ARG A 230 -6.91 10.58 9.61
CA ARG A 230 -8.18 10.87 10.30
C ARG A 230 -7.98 11.68 11.58
N ARG A 231 -6.91 11.40 12.34
CA ARG A 231 -6.58 12.16 13.55
C ARG A 231 -6.25 13.63 13.24
N LEU A 232 -5.64 13.91 12.10
CA LEU A 232 -5.33 15.28 11.67
C LEU A 232 -6.56 16.03 11.16
N GLY A 233 -7.50 15.31 10.54
CA GLY A 233 -8.75 15.88 10.01
C GLY A 233 -9.81 16.17 11.07
N ASN A 234 -9.74 15.56 12.26
CA ASN A 234 -10.74 15.77 13.31
C ASN A 234 -10.46 17.07 14.10
N PRO A 235 -11.30 18.12 14.01
CA PRO A 235 -11.08 19.39 14.72
C PRO A 235 -11.06 19.22 16.24
N ASN A 236 -11.77 18.22 16.77
CA ASN A 236 -11.86 17.95 18.20
C ASN A 236 -10.57 17.34 18.77
N ALA A 237 -9.78 16.64 17.96
CA ALA A 237 -8.49 16.10 18.38
C ALA A 237 -7.46 17.22 18.67
N LYS A 238 -7.56 18.36 17.98
CA LYS A 238 -6.74 19.55 18.30
C LYS A 238 -7.06 20.12 19.68
N ARG A 239 -8.32 20.04 20.13
CA ARG A 239 -8.75 20.60 21.43
C ARG A 239 -8.26 19.75 22.62
N THR A 240 -8.28 18.43 22.50
CA THR A 240 -7.83 17.52 23.58
C THR A 240 -6.32 17.53 23.79
N GLN A 241 -5.53 17.73 22.73
CA GLN A 241 -4.07 17.78 22.86
C GLN A 241 -3.54 19.09 23.45
N VAL A 242 -4.18 20.23 23.18
CA VAL A 242 -3.86 21.49 23.86
C VAL A 242 -4.19 21.37 25.36
N PHE A 243 -5.30 20.71 25.69
CA PHE A 243 -5.72 20.51 27.08
C PHE A 243 -4.76 19.63 27.89
N ASN A 244 -4.26 18.53 27.31
CA ASN A 244 -3.29 17.66 27.99
C ASN A 244 -1.87 18.24 28.06
N ALA A 245 -1.44 19.03 27.07
CA ALA A 245 -0.14 19.72 27.14
C ALA A 245 -0.15 20.85 28.19
N GLN A 246 -1.29 21.51 28.42
CA GLN A 246 -1.44 22.48 29.52
C GLN A 246 -1.53 21.81 30.90
N SER A 247 -2.11 20.61 30.99
CA SER A 247 -2.24 19.88 32.27
C SER A 247 -0.90 19.44 32.88
N HIS A 248 0.17 19.30 32.08
CA HIS A 248 1.50 18.91 32.58
C HIS A 248 2.47 20.08 32.78
N SER A 249 2.03 21.32 32.50
CA SER A 249 2.79 22.55 32.80
C SER A 249 2.14 23.34 33.95
N GLY A 250 1.43 22.66 34.86
CA GLY A 250 0.96 23.23 36.11
C GLY A 250 2.05 23.13 37.16
N GLY A 251 2.89 24.16 37.24
CA GLY A 251 3.88 24.22 38.31
C GLY A 251 4.71 25.47 38.50
N TYR A 252 4.69 26.51 37.65
CA TYR A 252 5.40 27.76 37.99
C TYR A 252 4.72 29.00 37.40
N GLU A 253 4.42 29.91 38.31
CA GLU A 253 4.27 31.36 38.16
C GLU A 253 3.15 31.94 37.29
N SER A 254 2.08 32.31 37.98
CA SER A 254 1.27 33.47 37.65
C SER A 254 2.10 34.75 37.75
N THR A 255 2.53 35.31 36.62
CA THR A 255 2.80 36.75 36.54
C THR A 255 2.14 37.35 35.29
N ASN A 256 1.24 38.28 35.58
CA ASN A 256 0.62 39.28 34.72
C ASN A 256 1.28 39.48 33.34
N LEU A 257 0.70 38.88 32.30
CA LEU A 257 0.98 39.24 30.90
C LEU A 257 -0.28 39.75 30.23
N LYS A 258 -0.48 41.04 30.49
CA LYS A 258 -0.99 42.10 29.61
C LYS A 258 -1.40 41.61 28.21
N SER A 259 -2.68 41.81 27.92
CA SER A 259 -3.28 41.74 26.60
C SER A 259 -2.36 42.28 25.50
N MET A 260 -1.79 41.38 24.68
CA MET A 260 -1.42 41.73 23.32
C MET A 260 -2.53 41.23 22.41
N ALA A 261 -3.40 42.18 22.06
CA ALA A 261 -4.32 42.07 20.95
C ALA A 261 -3.49 41.80 19.68
N PHE A 262 -3.50 40.55 19.21
CA PHE A 262 -3.07 40.26 17.85
C PHE A 262 -4.25 40.57 16.92
N GLY A 263 -4.04 41.60 16.10
CA GLY A 263 -4.98 42.10 15.15
C GLY A 263 -5.43 41.04 14.13
N LYS A 264 -6.75 41.07 13.89
CA LYS A 264 -7.41 41.14 12.58
C LYS A 264 -6.68 40.57 11.36
N ALA A 265 -7.49 39.76 10.65
CA ALA A 265 -7.50 39.49 9.22
C ALA A 265 -6.75 38.23 8.74
N SER A 266 -7.43 37.10 8.85
CA SER A 266 -7.59 36.24 7.68
C SER A 266 -9.05 35.82 7.61
N GLN A 267 -9.75 36.34 6.59
CA GLN A 267 -11.13 36.00 6.30
C GLN A 267 -11.23 34.49 6.08
N VAL A 268 -11.80 33.81 7.07
CA VAL A 268 -12.42 32.51 6.86
C VAL A 268 -13.66 32.79 6.02
N HIS A 269 -13.57 32.41 4.75
CA HIS A 269 -14.71 32.32 3.87
C HIS A 269 -15.70 31.34 4.52
N SER A 270 -16.89 31.86 4.76
CA SER A 270 -18.00 31.22 5.46
C SER A 270 -18.24 29.80 4.95
N ILE A 271 -17.94 28.81 5.78
CA ILE A 271 -18.57 27.50 5.66
C ILE A 271 -19.95 27.68 6.28
N GLU A 272 -20.92 27.78 5.37
CA GLU A 272 -22.34 27.67 5.58
C GLU A 272 -22.64 26.55 6.60
N THR A 273 -23.07 26.97 7.78
CA THR A 273 -23.68 26.11 8.80
C THR A 273 -24.90 25.44 8.17
N TYR A 274 -24.77 24.18 7.80
CA TYR A 274 -25.91 23.31 7.56
C TYR A 274 -26.65 23.12 8.88
N ASP A 275 -27.75 23.86 9.00
CA ASP A 275 -28.75 23.74 10.04
C ASP A 275 -29.42 22.36 9.89
N MET A 276 -29.16 21.45 10.82
CA MET A 276 -29.83 20.16 10.88
C MET A 276 -31.21 20.36 11.51
N PRO A 277 -32.32 20.08 10.81
CA PRO A 277 -33.64 20.28 11.37
C PRO A 277 -33.90 19.23 12.46
N SER A 278 -34.07 19.70 13.69
CA SER A 278 -34.56 18.92 14.82
C SER A 278 -36.02 18.52 14.58
N ARG A 279 -36.26 17.34 13.99
CA ARG A 279 -37.55 16.64 14.06
C ARG A 279 -37.40 15.37 14.89
N TYR A 280 -37.56 15.52 16.18
CA TYR A 280 -38.14 14.49 17.04
C TYR A 280 -39.06 15.21 18.02
N GLN A 281 -40.24 15.61 17.51
CA GLN A 281 -41.34 16.08 18.34
C GLN A 281 -42.15 14.85 18.77
N SER A 282 -42.18 14.63 20.07
CA SER A 282 -43.03 13.67 20.77
C SER A 282 -44.49 13.88 20.40
N HIS A 283 -45.09 12.89 19.73
CA HIS A 283 -46.54 12.78 19.66
C HIS A 283 -47.00 11.86 20.79
N ASP A 284 -47.28 12.48 21.93
CA ASP A 284 -48.00 11.85 23.03
C ASP A 284 -49.06 12.84 23.52
N ARG A 285 -50.32 12.58 23.17
CA ARG A 285 -51.56 12.91 23.90
C ARG A 285 -52.83 12.64 23.08
N THR A 286 -53.54 11.61 23.55
CA THR A 286 -54.99 11.55 23.86
C THR A 286 -56.06 11.81 22.80
N LEU A 287 -56.97 10.83 22.66
CA LEU A 287 -58.45 10.84 22.48
C LEU A 287 -58.83 9.45 21.91
N VAL A 288 -59.68 8.59 22.45
CA VAL A 288 -60.84 8.61 23.38
C VAL A 288 -60.85 7.30 24.15
#